data_AF-A0A5N6KRK4-F1
#
_entry.id   AF-A0A5N6KRK4-F1
#
_cell.length_a   1.000
_cell.length_b   1.000
_cell.length_c   1.000
_cell.angle_alpha   90.00
_cell.angle_beta   90.00
_cell.angle_gamma   90.00
#
_symmetry.space_group_name_H-M   'P 1'
#
loop_
_entity.id
_entity.type
_entity.pdbx_description
1 polymer ?
#
loop_
_entity_poly.entity_id
_entity_poly.type
_entity_poly.pdbx_seq_one_letter_code
_entity_poly.pdbx_strand_id
1 'polypeptide(L)'
;MTGAGSDAATAWPRFSKGRRHVLQLSTGCAAAPWAQRAENERAALAILRDAVPRISGVDVHPPGDYLPNFMLPSLDAAAVFGANWEKVRRVKGRYDPLGKLYGGIAIPPLL
;
A
#
# COMPACT_ATOMS: atom_id res chain seq x y z
N MET A 1 -1.71 10.06 -18.55
CA MET A 1 -0.87 11.10 -17.93
C MET A 1 0.58 10.64 -18.03
N THR A 2 1.29 11.01 -19.09
CA THR A 2 2.68 10.61 -19.34
C THR A 2 3.59 11.77 -18.93
N GLY A 3 4.08 11.77 -17.69
CA GLY A 3 5.12 12.69 -17.26
C GLY A 3 6.47 12.26 -17.84
N ALA A 4 7.20 13.17 -18.47
CA ALA A 4 8.46 12.95 -19.21
C ALA A 4 9.69 12.59 -18.33
N GLY A 5 9.49 12.11 -17.10
CA GLY A 5 10.56 11.66 -16.21
C GLY A 5 10.64 10.13 -16.17
N SER A 6 11.86 9.59 -16.00
CA SER A 6 12.05 8.14 -15.84
C SER A 6 11.16 7.56 -14.73
N ASP A 7 10.88 6.26 -14.77
CA ASP A 7 10.04 5.58 -13.78
C ASP A 7 10.58 5.70 -12.34
N ALA A 8 11.85 6.08 -12.19
CA ALA A 8 12.51 6.32 -10.91
C ALA A 8 12.84 7.79 -10.62
N ALA A 9 12.22 8.74 -11.34
CA ALA A 9 12.42 10.17 -11.12
C ALA A 9 11.81 10.65 -9.79
N THR A 10 10.80 9.94 -9.27
CA THR A 10 10.17 10.21 -7.96
C THR A 10 9.95 8.90 -7.23
N ALA A 11 9.74 8.96 -5.92
CA ALA A 11 9.37 7.79 -5.11
C ALA A 11 7.92 7.32 -5.34
N TRP A 12 7.11 8.08 -6.10
CA TRP A 12 5.73 7.69 -6.38
C TRP A 12 5.70 6.42 -7.24
N PRO A 13 4.97 5.37 -6.80
CA PRO A 13 4.94 4.11 -7.53
C PRO A 13 4.28 4.28 -8.90
N ARG A 14 4.78 3.51 -9.87
CA ARG A 14 4.24 3.49 -11.23
C ARG A 14 3.34 2.25 -11.36
N PHE A 15 2.05 2.50 -11.54
CA PHE A 15 1.06 1.46 -11.81
C PHE A 15 1.30 0.82 -13.18
N SER A 16 0.79 -0.40 -13.34
CA SER A 16 0.73 -1.09 -14.62
C SER A 16 0.18 -0.18 -15.72
N LYS A 17 0.78 -0.26 -16.91
CA LYS A 17 0.42 0.60 -18.05
C LYS A 17 -1.09 0.47 -18.36
N GLY A 18 -1.73 1.60 -18.63
CA GLY A 18 -3.15 1.66 -19.02
C GLY A 18 -4.14 1.89 -17.86
N ARG A 19 -3.70 1.82 -16.60
CA ARG A 19 -4.52 2.23 -15.45
C ARG A 19 -4.70 3.76 -15.44
N ARG A 20 -5.95 4.22 -15.51
CA ARG A 20 -6.31 5.66 -15.54
C ARG A 20 -7.17 6.09 -14.36
N HIS A 21 -7.72 5.13 -13.64
CA HIS A 21 -8.68 5.37 -12.56
C HIS A 21 -8.20 4.68 -11.29
N VAL A 22 -8.55 5.29 -10.16
CA VAL A 22 -8.31 4.75 -8.83
C VAL A 22 -9.66 4.36 -8.27
N LEU A 23 -9.77 3.13 -7.77
CA LEU A 23 -10.89 2.70 -6.94
C LEU A 23 -10.41 2.59 -5.50
N GLN A 24 -10.97 3.39 -4.61
CA GLN A 24 -10.74 3.28 -3.18
C GLN A 24 -11.94 2.58 -2.54
N LEU A 25 -11.67 1.45 -1.90
CA LEU A 25 -12.64 0.77 -1.05
C LEU A 25 -12.32 1.09 0.40
N SER A 26 -13.34 1.28 1.21
CA SER A 26 -13.17 1.55 2.64
C SER A 26 -14.23 0.81 3.41
N THR A 27 -13.84 0.25 4.54
CA THR A 27 -14.75 -0.33 5.53
C THR A 27 -14.56 0.40 6.84
N GLY A 28 -15.56 0.26 7.71
CA GLY A 28 -15.53 0.79 9.06
C GLY A 28 -16.47 -0.03 9.91
N CYS A 29 -16.30 0.08 11.22
CA CYS A 29 -17.24 -0.46 12.19
C CYS A 29 -17.77 0.69 13.05
N ALA A 30 -19.00 0.55 13.54
CA ALA A 30 -19.52 1.45 14.55
C ALA A 30 -18.64 1.38 15.81
N ALA A 31 -18.69 2.43 16.63
CA ALA A 31 -18.00 2.45 17.91
C ALA A 31 -18.43 1.23 18.74
N ALA A 32 -17.48 0.35 19.03
CA ALA A 32 -17.70 -0.87 19.80
C ALA A 32 -16.88 -0.82 21.09
N PRO A 33 -17.29 -1.54 22.14
CA PRO A 33 -16.46 -1.74 23.32
C PRO A 33 -15.06 -2.25 22.94
N TRP A 34 -14.04 -1.87 23.69
CA TRP A 34 -12.64 -2.22 23.40
C TRP A 34 -12.44 -3.72 23.14
N ALA A 35 -13.11 -4.57 23.93
CA ALA A 35 -13.04 -6.03 23.80
C ALA A 35 -13.44 -6.56 22.42
N GLN A 36 -14.32 -5.85 21.69
CA GLN A 36 -14.84 -6.26 20.37
C GLN A 36 -14.12 -5.56 19.22
N ARG A 37 -13.31 -4.54 19.49
CA ARG A 37 -12.65 -3.71 18.47
C ARG A 37 -11.77 -4.55 17.53
N ALA A 38 -10.95 -5.42 18.10
CA ALA A 38 -10.03 -6.24 17.30
C ALA A 38 -10.77 -7.24 16.39
N GLU A 39 -11.89 -7.77 16.85
CA GLU A 39 -12.73 -8.67 16.04
C GLU A 39 -13.42 -7.91 14.91
N ASN A 40 -14.01 -6.76 15.21
CA ASN A 40 -14.66 -5.90 14.22
C ASN A 40 -13.67 -5.40 13.16
N GLU A 41 -12.45 -5.06 13.55
CA GLU A 41 -11.38 -4.67 12.62
C GLU A 41 -10.99 -5.83 11.69
N ARG A 42 -10.82 -7.04 12.23
CA ARG A 42 -10.56 -8.23 11.40
C ARG A 42 -11.69 -8.51 10.42
N ALA A 43 -12.95 -8.41 10.86
CA ALA A 43 -14.11 -8.59 10.00
C ALA A 43 -14.18 -7.53 8.89
N ALA A 44 -13.95 -6.27 9.23
CA ALA A 44 -13.92 -5.15 8.28
C ALA A 44 -12.80 -5.31 7.22
N LEU A 45 -11.61 -5.77 7.63
CA LEU A 45 -10.50 -6.06 6.72
C LEU A 45 -10.77 -7.28 5.82
N ALA A 46 -11.44 -8.32 6.34
CA ALA A 46 -11.84 -9.47 5.54
C ALA A 46 -12.81 -9.06 4.42
N ILE A 47 -13.80 -8.21 4.73
CA ILE A 47 -14.74 -7.66 3.73
C ILE A 47 -13.98 -6.93 2.61
N LEU A 48 -12.99 -6.08 2.95
CA LEU A 48 -12.18 -5.37 1.96
C LEU A 48 -11.40 -6.33 1.07
N ARG A 49 -10.73 -7.32 1.67
CA ARG A 49 -9.94 -8.31 0.94
C ARG A 49 -10.81 -9.08 -0.06
N ASP A 50 -12.01 -9.48 0.36
CA ASP A 50 -12.90 -10.29 -0.46
C ASP A 50 -13.63 -9.45 -1.54
N ALA A 51 -13.68 -8.12 -1.39
CA ALA A 51 -14.26 -7.22 -2.39
C ALA A 51 -13.40 -7.08 -3.66
N VAL A 52 -12.06 -7.13 -3.54
CA VAL A 52 -11.13 -6.98 -4.67
C VAL A 52 -11.42 -7.98 -5.80
N PRO A 53 -11.38 -9.31 -5.57
CA PRO A 53 -11.62 -10.29 -6.64
C PRO A 53 -13.05 -10.24 -7.21
N ARG A 54 -14.02 -9.72 -6.44
CA ARG A 54 -15.41 -9.54 -6.93
C ARG A 54 -15.54 -8.41 -7.95
N ILE A 55 -14.66 -7.41 -7.87
CA ILE A 55 -14.70 -6.22 -8.72
C ILE A 55 -13.76 -6.37 -9.93
N SER A 56 -12.53 -6.84 -9.70
CA SER A 56 -11.54 -7.00 -10.76
C SER A 56 -11.75 -8.27 -11.60
N GLY A 57 -12.62 -9.19 -11.15
CA GLY A 57 -12.69 -10.54 -11.69
C GLY A 57 -11.54 -11.43 -11.22
N VAL A 58 -11.49 -12.66 -11.74
CA VAL A 58 -10.47 -13.68 -11.38
C VAL A 58 -9.07 -13.28 -11.85
N ASP A 59 -8.95 -12.34 -12.78
CA ASP A 59 -7.69 -11.70 -13.13
C ASP A 59 -7.25 -10.80 -11.96
N VAL A 60 -6.40 -11.38 -11.12
CA VAL A 60 -5.89 -10.81 -9.88
C VAL A 60 -5.26 -9.45 -10.15
N HIS A 61 -5.77 -8.42 -9.49
CA HIS A 61 -5.18 -7.09 -9.50
C HIS A 61 -3.69 -7.18 -9.10
N PRO A 62 -2.73 -6.72 -9.93
CA PRO A 62 -1.31 -6.95 -9.68
C PRO A 62 -0.87 -6.47 -8.29
N PRO A 63 0.02 -7.19 -7.58
CA PRO A 63 0.46 -6.81 -6.23
C PRO A 63 1.06 -5.41 -6.10
N GLY A 64 1.59 -4.85 -7.19
CA GLY A 64 2.14 -3.49 -7.22
C GLY A 64 1.15 -2.38 -7.60
N ASP A 65 -0.08 -2.72 -8.01
CA ASP A 65 -1.06 -1.74 -8.49
C ASP A 65 -1.87 -1.08 -7.35
N TYR A 66 -1.21 -0.76 -6.22
CA TYR A 66 -1.83 -0.14 -5.06
C TYR A 66 -1.22 1.23 -4.73
N LEU A 67 -2.05 2.14 -4.26
CA LEU A 67 -1.57 3.45 -3.81
C LEU A 67 -0.99 3.34 -2.38
N PRO A 68 0.22 3.90 -2.14
CA PRO A 68 0.84 3.90 -0.82
C PRO A 68 -0.05 4.51 0.27
N ASN A 69 -0.85 5.52 -0.08
CA ASN A 69 -1.72 6.22 0.87
C ASN A 69 -2.84 5.35 1.45
N PHE A 70 -3.15 4.22 0.82
CA PHE A 70 -4.23 3.31 1.22
C PHE A 70 -3.73 1.89 1.45
N MET A 71 -2.46 1.76 1.85
CA MET A 71 -1.83 0.46 2.06
C MET A 71 -2.47 -0.25 3.26
N LEU A 72 -3.01 -1.44 3.02
CA LEU A 72 -3.46 -2.34 4.07
C LEU A 72 -2.26 -3.15 4.60
N PRO A 73 -2.31 -3.63 5.85
CA PRO A 73 -1.23 -4.48 6.41
C PRO A 73 -0.92 -5.75 5.59
N SER A 74 -1.86 -6.21 4.76
CA SER A 74 -1.72 -7.39 3.90
C SER A 74 -1.03 -7.14 2.56
N LEU A 75 -0.73 -5.89 2.21
CA LEU A 75 -0.12 -5.54 0.92
C LEU A 75 1.40 -5.53 1.00
N ASP A 76 2.06 -5.99 -0.07
CA ASP A 76 3.51 -5.98 -0.18
C ASP A 76 4.01 -4.59 -0.60
N ALA A 77 4.61 -3.87 0.35
CA ALA A 77 5.22 -2.57 0.10
C ALA A 77 6.33 -2.63 -0.97
N ALA A 78 7.11 -3.71 -1.02
CA ALA A 78 8.16 -3.87 -2.02
C ALA A 78 7.58 -3.97 -3.44
N ALA A 79 6.49 -4.71 -3.61
CA ALA A 79 5.76 -4.78 -4.87
C ALA A 79 5.18 -3.41 -5.28
N VAL A 80 4.62 -2.66 -4.33
CA VAL A 80 4.06 -1.32 -4.59
C VAL A 80 5.15 -0.34 -5.02
N PHE A 81 6.24 -0.21 -4.26
CA PHE A 81 7.32 0.71 -4.62
C PHE A 81 8.15 0.23 -5.82
N GLY A 82 8.11 -1.08 -6.13
CA GLY A 82 8.75 -1.69 -7.28
C GLY A 82 10.24 -1.31 -7.40
N ALA A 83 10.63 -0.80 -8.56
CA ALA A 83 12.01 -0.37 -8.84
C ALA A 83 12.53 0.73 -7.89
N ASN A 84 11.65 1.45 -7.18
CA ASN A 84 12.05 2.46 -6.21
C ASN A 84 12.31 1.89 -4.81
N TRP A 85 11.95 0.62 -4.54
CA TRP A 85 12.02 0.04 -3.19
C TRP A 85 13.40 0.18 -2.56
N GLU A 86 14.45 -0.25 -3.25
CA GLU A 86 15.83 -0.14 -2.73
C GLU A 86 16.27 1.31 -2.50
N LYS A 87 15.91 2.22 -3.41
CA LYS A 87 16.27 3.63 -3.30
C LYS A 87 15.62 4.27 -2.07
N VAL A 88 14.34 3.99 -1.83
CA VAL A 88 13.61 4.53 -0.68
C VAL A 88 14.16 3.94 0.62
N ARG A 89 14.49 2.64 0.66
CA ARG A 89 15.16 2.02 1.83
C ARG A 89 16.56 2.58 2.09
N ARG A 90 17.32 2.92 1.05
CA ARG A 90 18.63 3.58 1.20
C ARG A 90 18.49 4.99 1.78
N VAL A 91 17.51 5.76 1.31
CA VAL A 91 17.19 7.08 1.88
C VAL A 91 16.76 6.92 3.34
N LYS A 92 15.92 5.91 3.65
CA LYS A 92 15.54 5.57 5.03
C LYS A 92 16.75 5.27 5.90
N GLY A 93 17.68 4.43 5.44
CA GLY A 93 18.93 4.14 6.17
C GLY A 93 19.78 5.38 6.45
N ARG A 94 19.84 6.32 5.50
CA ARG A 94 20.59 7.56 5.67
C ARG A 94 19.97 8.53 6.69
N TYR A 95 18.65 8.66 6.72
CA TYR A 95 17.98 9.73 7.46
C TYR A 95 17.16 9.25 8.67
N ASP A 96 16.78 7.97 8.71
CA ASP A 96 16.10 7.33 9.84
C ASP A 96 16.60 5.89 10.03
N PRO A 97 17.91 5.70 10.33
CA PRO A 97 18.52 4.38 10.48
C PRO A 97 17.91 3.55 11.61
N LEU A 98 17.29 4.20 12.59
CA LEU A 98 16.66 3.54 13.74
C LEU A 98 15.15 3.31 13.54
N GLY A 99 14.59 3.69 12.40
CA GLY A 99 13.17 3.48 12.09
C GLY A 99 12.21 4.23 13.03
N LYS A 100 12.60 5.38 13.57
CA LYS A 100 11.78 6.16 14.51
C LYS A 100 10.55 6.78 13.84
N LEU A 101 10.57 6.98 12.52
CA LEU A 101 9.46 7.51 11.76
C LEU A 101 8.65 6.36 11.12
N TYR A 102 7.61 5.91 11.82
CA TYR A 102 6.78 4.76 11.40
C TYR A 102 5.27 5.08 11.30
N GLY A 103 4.88 6.35 11.33
CA GLY A 103 3.47 6.76 11.28
C GLY A 103 2.76 6.55 9.94
N GLY A 104 3.49 6.15 8.89
CA GLY A 104 2.94 5.80 7.59
C GLY A 104 3.26 4.34 7.24
N ILE A 105 3.50 4.05 5.96
CA ILE A 105 3.99 2.73 5.55
C ILE A 105 5.36 2.48 6.19
N ALA A 106 5.48 1.34 6.88
CA ALA A 106 6.75 0.91 7.44
C ALA A 106 7.71 0.55 6.30
N ILE A 107 8.75 1.38 6.13
CA ILE A 107 9.86 1.13 5.21
C ILE A 107 11.08 0.80 6.06
N PRO A 108 11.63 -0.43 5.97
CA PRO A 108 12.81 -0.80 6.73
C PRO A 108 14.06 -0.14 6.11
N PRO A 109 15.01 0.36 6.91
CA PRO A 109 16.26 0.87 6.38
C PRO A 109 17.02 -0.23 5.62
N LEU A 110 17.81 0.18 4.63
CA LEU A 110 18.86 -0.66 4.06
C LEU A 110 20.12 -0.44 4.89
N LEU A 111 20.63 -1.51 5.52
CA LEU A 111 21.90 -1.51 6.24
C LEU A 111 23.07 -1.55 5.28
#